data_AF-A0A955T083-F1
#
_entry.id   AF-A0A955T083-F1
#
_cell.length_a   1.000
_cell.length_b   1.000
_cell.length_c   1.000
_cell.angle_alpha   90.00
_cell.angle_beta   90.00
_cell.angle_gamma   90.00
#
_symmetry.space_group_name_H-M   'P 1'
#
loop_
_entity.id
_entity.type
_entity.pdbx_description
1 polymer ?
#
loop_
_entity_poly.entity_id
_entity_poly.type
_entity_poly.pdbx_seq_one_letter_code
_entity_poly.pdbx_strand_id
1 'polypeptide(L)'
;KILRNCPIHPVYAVYNEDNERWDPWKILDLPEIPMFYRTGAGCCQRVDLPDGDILLPVYHKGEGEDFSATTVLRCGFNGETLSYEEHGNTLRQDTIRGFAEPSLTEFKGRYYLTIRHNERGYVATSGDGLHFSEPLPWFFDTGEELGSYNTQQHWLAHSDGLFLVYTRRGADNDHVFRHRAPLFIAQVDPDTLCVLRETERVLVPERGARLGNFGITDVKDNETWVTVAEWMQPVGIEKYGSDNTIYVAKIRWTP
;
A
#
# COMPACT_ATOMS: atom_id res chain seq x y z
N LYS A 1 -4.63 0.88 29.14
CA LYS A 1 -5.68 1.80 28.62
C LYS A 1 -5.04 2.59 27.48
N ILE A 2 -5.23 2.17 26.22
CA ILE A 2 -4.64 2.86 25.07
C ILE A 2 -5.32 4.23 24.96
N LEU A 3 -4.56 5.32 25.00
CA LEU A 3 -5.07 6.68 24.82
C LEU A 3 -5.73 6.75 23.44
N ARG A 4 -7.06 6.91 23.41
CA ARG A 4 -7.86 6.88 22.17
C ARG A 4 -7.64 8.11 21.27
N ASN A 5 -6.90 9.13 21.74
CA ASN A 5 -6.75 10.40 21.02
C ASN A 5 -5.33 11.00 21.14
N CYS A 6 -4.28 10.18 20.95
CA CYS A 6 -2.91 10.68 20.87
C CYS A 6 -2.58 11.10 19.42
N PRO A 7 -1.83 12.20 19.22
CA PRO A 7 -1.23 12.51 17.92
C PRO A 7 -0.43 11.33 17.39
N ILE A 8 -0.42 11.18 16.06
CA ILE A 8 0.39 10.17 15.35
C ILE A 8 1.16 10.89 14.27
N HIS A 9 2.44 10.55 14.12
CA HIS A 9 3.31 11.12 13.11
C HIS A 9 3.99 9.98 12.32
N PRO A 10 4.29 10.20 11.03
CA PRO A 10 5.19 9.32 10.30
C PRO A 10 6.57 9.32 10.96
N VAL A 11 7.20 8.16 10.96
CA VAL A 11 8.57 8.00 11.44
C VAL A 11 9.41 7.38 10.33
N TYR A 12 10.68 7.71 10.31
CA TYR A 12 11.64 7.19 9.35
C TYR A 12 12.97 6.88 10.04
N ALA A 13 13.76 6.02 9.44
CA ALA A 13 15.16 5.80 9.81
C ALA A 13 15.99 5.87 8.53
N VAL A 14 17.26 6.25 8.68
CA VAL A 14 18.21 6.30 7.56
C VAL A 14 19.19 5.16 7.72
N TYR A 15 19.47 4.44 6.63
CA TYR A 15 20.51 3.43 6.61
C TYR A 15 21.86 4.12 6.43
N ASN A 16 22.77 3.86 7.36
CA ASN A 16 24.12 4.43 7.35
C ASN A 16 25.08 3.39 6.75
N GLU A 17 25.56 3.68 5.55
CA GLU A 17 26.44 2.78 4.79
C GLU A 17 27.83 2.65 5.42
N ASP A 18 28.35 3.70 6.08
CA ASP A 18 29.69 3.69 6.67
C ASP A 18 29.84 2.67 7.81
N ASN A 19 28.74 2.33 8.48
CA ASN A 19 28.72 1.41 9.62
C ASN A 19 27.69 0.27 9.47
N GLU A 20 27.09 0.13 8.28
CA GLU A 20 26.15 -0.92 7.89
C GLU A 20 24.95 -1.10 8.84
N ARG A 21 24.47 -0.01 9.46
CA ARG A 21 23.32 -0.05 10.40
C ARG A 21 22.29 1.03 10.12
N TRP A 22 21.08 0.80 10.61
CA TRP A 22 20.06 1.84 10.67
C TRP A 22 20.34 2.79 11.83
N ASP A 23 20.28 4.08 11.58
CA ASP A 23 20.29 5.09 12.62
C ASP A 23 18.97 5.06 13.43
N PRO A 24 18.95 5.63 14.66
CA PRO A 24 17.72 5.77 15.42
C PRO A 24 16.63 6.46 14.60
N TRP A 25 15.39 5.96 14.73
CA TRP A 25 14.26 6.54 14.03
C TRP A 25 14.05 8.01 14.44
N LYS A 26 13.61 8.81 13.47
CA LYS A 26 13.24 10.22 13.60
C LYS A 26 11.75 10.36 13.29
N ILE A 27 11.13 11.39 13.85
CA ILE A 27 9.77 11.81 13.47
C ILE A 27 9.90 12.71 12.24
N LEU A 28 9.07 12.50 11.21
CA LEU A 28 8.91 13.47 10.14
C LEU A 28 8.18 14.68 10.70
N ASP A 29 8.86 15.83 10.74
CA ASP A 29 8.26 17.08 11.19
C ASP A 29 7.24 17.54 10.14
N LEU A 30 5.99 17.68 10.58
CA LEU A 30 4.87 18.13 9.74
C LEU A 30 4.43 19.50 10.24
N PRO A 31 4.04 20.42 9.34
CA PRO A 31 3.52 21.72 9.74
C PRO A 31 2.28 21.55 10.62
N GLU A 32 2.01 22.53 11.50
CA GLU A 32 0.82 22.58 12.37
C GLU A 32 -0.47 22.86 11.57
N ILE A 33 -0.83 21.93 10.68
CA ILE A 33 -2.05 21.95 9.88
C ILE A 33 -3.06 21.01 10.57
N PRO A 34 -4.30 21.47 10.88
CA PRO A 34 -5.27 20.69 11.65
C PRO A 34 -5.52 19.27 11.15
N MET A 35 -5.46 19.06 9.83
CA MET A 35 -5.68 17.74 9.20
C MET A 35 -4.59 16.71 9.54
N PHE A 36 -3.39 17.15 9.95
CA PHE A 36 -2.23 16.29 10.23
C PHE A 36 -2.13 15.84 11.69
N TYR A 37 -3.11 16.16 12.55
CA TYR A 37 -3.13 15.77 13.96
C TYR A 37 -2.82 14.27 14.18
N ARG A 38 -3.35 13.39 13.32
CA ARG A 38 -2.97 11.98 13.24
C ARG A 38 -2.62 11.62 11.82
N THR A 39 -1.34 11.48 11.53
CA THR A 39 -0.82 11.15 10.19
C THR A 39 0.01 9.87 10.25
N GLY A 40 -0.33 8.89 9.42
CA GLY A 40 0.38 7.62 9.32
C GLY A 40 0.86 7.34 7.90
N ALA A 41 2.09 6.86 7.79
CA ALA A 41 2.68 6.26 6.59
C ALA A 41 2.77 4.73 6.75
N GLY A 42 1.73 4.12 7.34
CA GLY A 42 1.69 2.68 7.60
C GLY A 42 1.23 1.92 6.35
N CYS A 43 1.90 0.82 6.03
CA CYS A 43 1.57 -0.03 4.88
C CYS A 43 1.55 0.73 3.54
N CYS A 44 2.32 1.81 3.45
CA CYS A 44 2.40 2.62 2.25
C CYS A 44 3.50 2.14 1.31
N GLN A 45 3.46 2.63 0.08
CA GLN A 45 4.53 2.51 -0.91
C GLN A 45 4.85 3.91 -1.41
N ARG A 46 6.08 4.37 -1.18
CA ARG A 46 6.55 5.70 -1.61
C ARG A 46 7.17 5.62 -3.01
N VAL A 47 7.35 6.78 -3.63
CA VAL A 47 8.17 6.92 -4.84
C VAL A 47 9.32 7.87 -4.55
N ASP A 48 10.53 7.44 -4.91
CA ASP A 48 11.74 8.27 -4.82
C ASP A 48 11.95 8.91 -6.19
N LEU A 49 12.03 10.24 -6.23
CA LEU A 49 12.16 11.03 -7.44
C LEU A 49 13.64 11.15 -7.88
N PRO A 50 13.91 11.40 -9.17
CA PRO A 50 15.29 11.50 -9.68
C PRO A 50 16.12 12.62 -9.06
N ASP A 51 15.49 13.65 -8.50
CA ASP A 51 16.15 14.76 -7.81
C ASP A 51 16.44 14.47 -6.32
N GLY A 52 16.05 13.29 -5.82
CA GLY A 52 16.24 12.88 -4.43
C GLY A 52 15.04 13.18 -3.52
N ASP A 53 14.03 13.90 -4.03
CA ASP A 53 12.78 14.09 -3.29
C ASP A 53 11.98 12.79 -3.23
N ILE A 54 11.03 12.73 -2.30
CA ILE A 54 10.22 11.56 -2.02
C ILE A 54 8.75 11.96 -2.05
N LEU A 55 7.97 11.23 -2.84
CA LEU A 55 6.51 11.26 -2.75
C LEU A 55 6.05 10.20 -1.75
N LEU A 56 5.64 10.68 -0.57
CA LEU A 56 5.22 9.84 0.55
C LEU A 56 3.69 9.88 0.70
N PRO A 57 2.96 8.84 0.27
CA PRO A 57 1.53 8.79 0.48
C PRO A 57 1.23 8.50 1.95
N VAL A 58 0.35 9.30 2.54
CA VAL A 58 -0.05 9.21 3.94
C VAL A 58 -1.55 9.16 4.07
N TYR A 59 -2.02 8.54 5.16
CA TYR A 59 -3.39 8.70 5.60
C TYR A 59 -3.41 9.52 6.88
N HIS A 60 -4.34 10.45 6.96
CA HIS A 60 -4.39 11.42 8.05
C HIS A 60 -5.81 11.63 8.55
N LYS A 61 -5.91 12.25 9.72
CA LYS A 61 -7.16 12.53 10.40
C LYS A 61 -6.97 13.70 11.37
N GLY A 62 -7.81 14.71 11.25
CA GLY A 62 -7.83 15.84 12.18
C GLY A 62 -8.27 15.45 13.58
N GLU A 63 -8.04 16.34 14.55
CA GLU A 63 -8.52 16.13 15.91
C GLU A 63 -10.06 16.07 15.93
N GLY A 64 -10.61 15.02 16.54
CA GLY A 64 -12.05 14.85 16.68
C GLY A 64 -12.81 14.46 15.39
N GLU A 65 -12.14 14.34 14.24
CA GLU A 65 -12.79 13.80 13.04
C GLU A 65 -13.18 12.33 13.24
N ASP A 66 -14.00 11.77 12.35
CA ASP A 66 -14.42 10.36 12.38
C ASP A 66 -13.71 9.50 11.33
N PHE A 67 -13.47 10.06 10.14
CA PHE A 67 -12.95 9.35 8.97
C PHE A 67 -11.52 9.79 8.66
N SER A 68 -10.66 8.85 8.27
CA SER A 68 -9.35 9.19 7.70
C SER A 68 -9.48 9.61 6.24
N ALA A 69 -8.54 10.45 5.82
CA ALA A 69 -8.36 10.87 4.45
C ALA A 69 -6.96 10.50 3.97
N THR A 70 -6.71 10.58 2.67
CA THR A 70 -5.42 10.28 2.06
C THR A 70 -4.89 11.49 1.30
N THR A 71 -3.60 11.75 1.39
CA THR A 71 -2.88 12.72 0.56
C THR A 71 -1.47 12.21 0.29
N VAL A 72 -0.75 12.85 -0.63
CA VAL A 72 0.67 12.58 -0.88
C VAL A 72 1.47 13.80 -0.44
N LEU A 73 2.48 13.56 0.39
CA LEU A 73 3.47 14.56 0.77
C LEU A 73 4.61 14.53 -0.23
N ARG A 74 5.11 15.70 -0.63
CA ARG A 74 6.45 15.82 -1.19
C ARG A 74 7.40 16.10 -0.05
N CYS A 75 8.43 15.28 0.07
CA CYS A 75 9.45 15.41 1.09
C CYS A 75 10.83 15.54 0.45
N GLY A 76 11.62 16.51 0.91
CA GLY A 76 13.03 16.60 0.57
C GLY A 76 13.85 15.58 1.37
N PHE A 77 14.92 15.05 0.77
CA PHE A 77 15.87 14.20 1.49
C PHE A 77 17.31 14.57 1.17
N ASN A 78 18.06 14.99 2.20
CA ASN A 78 19.44 15.44 2.06
C ASN A 78 20.49 14.36 2.38
N GLY A 79 20.08 13.10 2.45
CA GLY A 79 20.93 11.98 2.88
C GLY A 79 20.87 11.67 4.39
N GLU A 80 20.34 12.59 5.21
CA GLU A 80 20.24 12.41 6.67
C GLU A 80 18.84 12.70 7.22
N THR A 81 18.15 13.68 6.63
CA THR A 81 16.90 14.25 7.14
C THR A 81 15.85 14.27 6.05
N LEU A 82 14.68 13.74 6.37
CA LEU A 82 13.46 13.85 5.58
C LEU A 82 12.71 15.11 6.04
N SER A 83 12.50 16.07 5.14
CA SER A 83 11.76 17.31 5.39
C SER A 83 10.43 17.33 4.65
N TYR A 84 9.38 17.87 5.25
CA TYR A 84 8.16 18.21 4.53
C TYR A 84 8.40 19.43 3.63
N GLU A 85 7.94 19.37 2.38
CA GLU A 85 7.98 20.52 1.45
C GLU A 85 6.57 21.01 1.11
N GLU A 86 5.72 20.10 0.62
CA GLU A 86 4.34 20.37 0.24
C GLU A 86 3.48 19.11 0.32
N HIS A 87 2.17 19.25 0.08
CA HIS A 87 1.25 18.12 -0.07
C HIS A 87 0.24 18.38 -1.18
N GLY A 88 -0.29 17.30 -1.72
CA GLY A 88 -1.30 17.33 -2.77
C GLY A 88 -2.73 17.55 -2.28
N ASN A 89 -3.70 17.28 -3.16
CA ASN A 89 -5.11 17.32 -2.75
C ASN A 89 -5.43 16.20 -1.74
N THR A 90 -6.53 16.40 -1.02
CA THR A 90 -7.05 15.41 -0.05
C THR A 90 -8.11 14.54 -0.69
N LEU A 91 -7.94 13.23 -0.60
CA LEU A 91 -8.90 12.22 -1.06
C LEU A 91 -9.70 11.69 0.14
N ARG A 92 -11.03 11.66 0.03
CA ARG A 92 -11.93 11.27 1.13
C ARG A 92 -13.03 10.31 0.66
N GLN A 93 -13.46 9.49 1.61
CA GLN A 93 -14.68 8.68 1.52
C GLN A 93 -15.22 8.55 2.94
N ASP A 94 -16.22 9.36 3.29
CA ASP A 94 -16.68 9.54 4.67
C ASP A 94 -17.65 8.42 5.10
N THR A 95 -17.21 7.17 4.93
CA THR A 95 -17.91 5.97 5.37
C THR A 95 -16.97 5.07 6.18
N ILE A 96 -17.54 4.36 7.16
CA ILE A 96 -16.85 3.42 8.04
C ILE A 96 -15.61 4.02 8.74
N ARG A 97 -14.41 3.92 8.13
CA ARG A 97 -13.16 4.45 8.67
C ARG A 97 -12.51 5.50 7.78
N GLY A 98 -12.97 5.69 6.55
CA GLY A 98 -12.28 6.52 5.56
C GLY A 98 -11.16 5.81 4.80
N PHE A 99 -10.44 6.60 4.01
CA PHE A 99 -9.33 6.14 3.18
C PHE A 99 -8.04 6.01 3.99
N ALA A 100 -7.33 4.90 3.79
CA ALA A 100 -6.13 4.57 4.54
C ALA A 100 -5.14 3.74 3.69
N GLU A 101 -3.95 3.50 4.25
CA GLU A 101 -2.91 2.58 3.73
C GLU A 101 -2.70 2.70 2.20
N PRO A 102 -2.37 3.90 1.70
CA PRO A 102 -2.21 4.14 0.28
C PRO A 102 -0.84 3.68 -0.24
N SER A 103 -0.81 3.13 -1.45
CA SER A 103 0.44 2.73 -2.14
C SER A 103 0.56 3.44 -3.47
N LEU A 104 1.68 4.14 -3.68
CA LEU A 104 1.98 4.92 -4.86
C LEU A 104 3.00 4.19 -5.74
N THR A 105 2.86 4.35 -7.06
CA THR A 105 3.87 4.00 -8.04
C THR A 105 3.86 4.99 -9.19
N GLU A 106 4.97 5.07 -9.92
CA GLU A 106 5.08 5.76 -11.20
C GLU A 106 5.17 4.71 -12.30
N PHE A 107 4.45 4.92 -13.39
CA PHE A 107 4.54 4.09 -14.57
C PHE A 107 4.28 4.92 -15.83
N LYS A 108 5.27 4.97 -16.73
CA LYS A 108 5.23 5.64 -18.04
C LYS A 108 4.83 7.12 -17.97
N GLY A 109 5.38 7.86 -17.01
CA GLY A 109 5.15 9.27 -16.77
C GLY A 109 3.85 9.59 -16.05
N ARG A 110 3.17 8.59 -15.45
CA ARG A 110 1.92 8.76 -14.72
C ARG A 110 2.00 8.10 -13.36
N TYR A 111 1.40 8.72 -12.35
CA TYR A 111 1.35 8.22 -10.99
C TYR A 111 0.03 7.50 -10.72
N TYR A 112 0.10 6.39 -10.02
CA TYR A 112 -1.03 5.54 -9.66
C TYR A 112 -1.05 5.31 -8.16
N LEU A 113 -2.18 5.57 -7.53
CA LEU A 113 -2.38 5.45 -6.08
C LEU A 113 -3.45 4.41 -5.81
N THR A 114 -3.10 3.32 -5.14
CA THR A 114 -4.11 2.44 -4.55
C THR A 114 -4.47 2.92 -3.17
N ILE A 115 -5.74 2.79 -2.80
CA ILE A 115 -6.26 3.28 -1.52
C ILE A 115 -7.10 2.19 -0.89
N ARG A 116 -6.81 1.86 0.37
CA ARG A 116 -7.64 0.93 1.14
C ARG A 116 -8.88 1.65 1.65
N HIS A 117 -10.00 0.95 1.57
CA HIS A 117 -11.22 1.26 2.30
C HIS A 117 -11.85 -0.03 2.86
N ASN A 118 -12.79 0.10 3.79
CA ASN A 118 -13.41 -1.04 4.47
C ASN A 118 -14.30 -1.91 3.58
N GLU A 119 -14.88 -1.34 2.55
CA GLU A 119 -15.89 -2.02 1.73
C GLU A 119 -15.34 -2.51 0.39
N ARG A 120 -14.36 -1.79 -0.17
CA ARG A 120 -13.73 -2.09 -1.46
C ARG A 120 -12.36 -1.40 -1.54
N GLY A 121 -11.51 -1.80 -2.48
CA GLY A 121 -10.27 -1.09 -2.82
C GLY A 121 -10.54 0.00 -3.87
N TYR A 122 -9.72 1.04 -3.87
CA TYR A 122 -9.81 2.14 -4.84
C TYR A 122 -8.48 2.42 -5.53
N VAL A 123 -8.57 3.11 -6.67
CA VAL A 123 -7.44 3.63 -7.46
C VAL A 123 -7.69 5.07 -7.87
N ALA A 124 -6.65 5.89 -7.79
CA ALA A 124 -6.61 7.24 -8.34
C ALA A 124 -5.34 7.44 -9.15
N THR A 125 -5.32 8.45 -10.02
CA THR A 125 -4.15 8.75 -10.84
C THR A 125 -3.78 10.21 -10.80
N SER A 126 -2.52 10.52 -11.08
CA SER A 126 -1.99 11.88 -11.11
C SER A 126 -0.92 12.01 -12.20
N GLY A 127 -0.76 13.21 -12.76
CA GLY A 127 0.35 13.55 -13.65
C GLY A 127 1.60 14.06 -12.92
N ASP A 128 1.45 14.54 -11.69
CA ASP A 128 2.55 15.15 -10.90
C ASP A 128 2.85 14.37 -9.61
N GLY A 129 2.03 13.38 -9.27
CA GLY A 129 2.18 12.56 -8.07
C GLY A 129 1.68 13.24 -6.79
N LEU A 130 1.08 14.43 -6.88
CA LEU A 130 0.49 15.17 -5.76
C LEU A 130 -1.02 15.39 -5.95
N HIS A 131 -1.45 15.80 -7.14
CA HIS A 131 -2.84 16.12 -7.43
C HIS A 131 -3.52 14.95 -8.13
N PHE A 132 -4.28 14.16 -7.37
CA PHE A 132 -4.94 12.95 -7.84
C PHE A 132 -6.38 13.19 -8.28
N SER A 133 -6.82 12.43 -9.27
CA SER A 133 -8.21 12.30 -9.69
C SER A 133 -9.10 11.78 -8.55
N GLU A 134 -10.42 11.91 -8.74
CA GLU A 134 -11.38 11.24 -7.86
C GLU A 134 -11.10 9.72 -7.80
N PRO A 135 -11.05 9.10 -6.61
CA PRO A 135 -10.79 7.67 -6.50
C PRO A 135 -11.90 6.83 -7.11
N LEU A 136 -11.53 5.90 -7.98
CA LEU A 136 -12.44 4.93 -8.58
C LEU A 136 -12.35 3.60 -7.83
N PRO A 137 -13.46 2.91 -7.57
CA PRO A 137 -13.42 1.55 -7.04
C PRO A 137 -12.79 0.59 -8.04
N TRP A 138 -12.10 -0.43 -7.53
CA TRP A 138 -11.49 -1.45 -8.38
C TRP A 138 -12.50 -2.39 -9.03
N PHE A 139 -12.35 -2.59 -10.33
CA PHE A 139 -13.06 -3.57 -11.13
C PHE A 139 -12.07 -4.44 -11.91
N PHE A 140 -12.54 -5.62 -12.29
CA PHE A 140 -11.97 -6.36 -13.41
C PHE A 140 -12.41 -5.74 -14.74
N ASP A 141 -11.63 -5.97 -15.79
CA ASP A 141 -11.96 -5.64 -17.18
C ASP A 141 -13.27 -6.29 -17.68
N THR A 142 -13.73 -7.34 -17.01
CA THR A 142 -15.05 -7.96 -17.21
C THR A 142 -16.22 -7.15 -16.66
N GLY A 143 -15.96 -6.08 -15.90
CA GLY A 143 -16.97 -5.27 -15.21
C GLY A 143 -17.39 -5.81 -13.83
N GLU A 144 -16.82 -6.94 -13.39
CA GLU A 144 -17.03 -7.46 -12.03
C GLU A 144 -16.20 -6.69 -11.00
N GLU A 145 -16.75 -6.44 -9.82
CA GLU A 145 -15.97 -5.82 -8.73
C GLU A 145 -14.79 -6.71 -8.35
N LEU A 146 -13.62 -6.11 -8.09
CA LEU A 146 -12.40 -6.84 -7.74
C LEU A 146 -12.58 -7.70 -6.47
N GLY A 147 -13.41 -7.25 -5.53
CA GLY A 147 -13.66 -7.94 -4.27
C GLY A 147 -12.55 -7.78 -3.23
N SER A 148 -11.54 -6.95 -3.49
CA SER A 148 -10.56 -6.52 -2.49
C SER A 148 -11.19 -5.52 -1.53
N TYR A 149 -11.00 -5.69 -0.22
CA TYR A 149 -11.57 -4.82 0.79
C TYR A 149 -10.82 -4.92 2.12
N ASN A 150 -10.81 -3.83 2.90
CA ASN A 150 -10.31 -3.78 4.27
C ASN A 150 -8.85 -4.27 4.46
N THR A 151 -8.04 -4.21 3.39
CA THR A 151 -6.63 -4.60 3.36
C THR A 151 -5.84 -3.62 2.51
N GLN A 152 -4.55 -3.49 2.79
CA GLN A 152 -3.60 -2.80 1.91
C GLN A 152 -3.53 -3.48 0.53
N GLN A 153 -3.06 -2.72 -0.45
CA GLN A 153 -2.74 -3.15 -1.81
C GLN A 153 -1.38 -2.55 -2.15
N HIS A 154 -0.62 -3.21 -3.02
CA HIS A 154 0.65 -2.65 -3.49
C HIS A 154 0.77 -2.78 -5.00
N TRP A 155 1.51 -1.82 -5.56
CA TRP A 155 1.84 -1.79 -6.96
C TRP A 155 3.14 -2.50 -7.24
N LEU A 156 3.20 -3.13 -8.40
CA LEU A 156 4.43 -3.55 -9.01
C LEU A 156 4.46 -2.99 -10.43
N ALA A 157 5.35 -2.03 -10.68
CA ALA A 157 5.61 -1.50 -12.01
C ALA A 157 6.92 -2.06 -12.55
N HIS A 158 6.90 -2.57 -13.77
CA HIS A 158 8.08 -3.03 -14.51
C HIS A 158 7.95 -2.60 -15.98
N SER A 159 9.01 -2.64 -16.79
CA SER A 159 8.91 -2.31 -18.23
C SER A 159 7.83 -3.14 -18.96
N ASP A 160 7.56 -4.34 -18.46
CA ASP A 160 6.57 -5.29 -19.00
C ASP A 160 5.11 -4.87 -18.70
N GLY A 161 4.88 -4.03 -17.69
CA GLY A 161 3.52 -3.64 -17.32
C GLY A 161 3.38 -3.12 -15.90
N LEU A 162 2.15 -2.71 -15.60
CA LEU A 162 1.70 -2.31 -14.28
C LEU A 162 0.88 -3.46 -13.68
N PHE A 163 1.20 -3.86 -12.46
CA PHE A 163 0.56 -4.97 -11.78
C PHE A 163 0.09 -4.56 -10.39
N LEU A 164 -1.04 -5.14 -9.98
CA LEU A 164 -1.60 -4.98 -8.64
C LEU A 164 -1.40 -6.26 -7.85
N VAL A 165 -0.89 -6.13 -6.62
CA VAL A 165 -0.82 -7.20 -5.63
C VAL A 165 -1.86 -6.94 -4.54
N TYR A 166 -2.76 -7.91 -4.35
CA TYR A 166 -3.96 -7.72 -3.52
C TYR A 166 -4.52 -9.06 -3.00
N THR A 167 -5.48 -8.99 -2.08
CA THR A 167 -6.32 -10.13 -1.71
C THR A 167 -7.77 -9.80 -2.01
N ARG A 168 -8.62 -10.80 -2.27
CA ARG A 168 -10.04 -10.61 -2.56
C ARG A 168 -10.90 -11.77 -2.07
N ARG A 169 -12.19 -11.49 -1.90
CA ARG A 169 -13.25 -12.50 -1.72
C ARG A 169 -13.53 -13.25 -3.03
N GLY A 170 -14.32 -14.32 -2.93
CA GLY A 170 -14.77 -15.09 -4.10
C GLY A 170 -13.67 -15.96 -4.71
N ALA A 171 -12.75 -16.46 -3.87
CA ALA A 171 -11.68 -17.36 -4.25
C ALA A 171 -11.67 -18.63 -3.39
N ASP A 172 -12.86 -19.09 -2.97
CA ASP A 172 -13.06 -20.22 -2.07
C ASP A 172 -12.29 -20.10 -0.74
N ASN A 173 -12.32 -18.90 -0.17
CA ASN A 173 -11.49 -18.47 0.96
C ASN A 173 -12.30 -17.85 2.10
N ASP A 174 -13.59 -18.16 2.20
CA ASP A 174 -14.51 -17.59 3.20
C ASP A 174 -14.12 -17.98 4.65
N HIS A 175 -13.37 -19.07 4.83
CA HIS A 175 -12.79 -19.45 6.13
C HIS A 175 -11.62 -18.57 6.56
N VAL A 176 -11.01 -17.83 5.63
CA VAL A 176 -9.90 -16.91 5.92
C VAL A 176 -10.44 -15.59 6.41
N PHE A 177 -9.96 -15.15 7.56
CA PHE A 177 -10.39 -13.87 8.14
C PHE A 177 -10.18 -12.70 7.16
N ARG A 178 -11.29 -12.07 6.75
CA ARG A 178 -11.36 -10.97 5.77
C ARG A 178 -10.81 -11.32 4.38
N HIS A 179 -10.76 -12.59 4.01
CA HIS A 179 -10.23 -13.03 2.70
C HIS A 179 -8.82 -12.49 2.43
N ARG A 180 -7.98 -12.41 3.48
CA ARG A 180 -6.58 -11.93 3.38
C ARG A 180 -5.59 -13.00 2.91
N ALA A 181 -6.09 -14.05 2.27
CA ALA A 181 -5.31 -15.07 1.58
C ALA A 181 -6.23 -15.74 0.55
N PRO A 182 -5.73 -16.18 -0.62
CA PRO A 182 -4.34 -16.06 -1.06
C PRO A 182 -3.96 -14.62 -1.41
N LEU A 183 -2.67 -14.38 -1.61
CA LEU A 183 -2.19 -13.13 -2.22
C LEU A 183 -2.20 -13.31 -3.73
N PHE A 184 -2.88 -12.42 -4.44
CA PHE A 184 -2.96 -12.41 -5.89
C PHE A 184 -2.03 -11.36 -6.48
N ILE A 185 -1.63 -11.60 -7.74
CA ILE A 185 -1.03 -10.61 -8.63
C ILE A 185 -1.78 -10.65 -9.97
N ALA A 186 -2.07 -9.49 -10.53
CA ALA A 186 -2.70 -9.36 -11.84
C ALA A 186 -2.23 -8.07 -12.53
N GLN A 187 -2.20 -8.06 -13.85
CA GLN A 187 -1.89 -6.87 -14.63
C GLN A 187 -3.06 -5.89 -14.57
N VAL A 188 -2.73 -4.60 -14.61
CA VAL A 188 -3.67 -3.48 -14.65
C VAL A 188 -3.52 -2.78 -16.00
N ASP A 189 -4.66 -2.47 -16.62
CA ASP A 189 -4.70 -1.57 -17.76
C ASP A 189 -4.56 -0.11 -17.26
N PRO A 190 -3.49 0.61 -17.63
CA PRO A 190 -3.22 1.97 -17.17
C PRO A 190 -4.23 3.01 -17.67
N ASP A 191 -4.99 2.71 -18.73
CA ASP A 191 -5.93 3.64 -19.34
C ASP A 191 -7.33 3.47 -18.75
N THR A 192 -7.78 2.21 -18.62
CA THR A 192 -9.13 1.90 -18.08
C THR A 192 -9.16 1.77 -16.56
N LEU A 193 -8.01 1.62 -15.91
CA LEU A 193 -7.87 1.39 -14.46
C LEU A 193 -8.64 0.14 -13.99
N CYS A 194 -8.68 -0.88 -14.84
CA CYS A 194 -9.23 -2.19 -14.54
C CYS A 194 -8.11 -3.22 -14.37
N VAL A 195 -8.36 -4.20 -13.50
CA VAL A 195 -7.52 -5.39 -13.38
C VAL A 195 -7.87 -6.35 -14.51
N LEU A 196 -6.88 -6.83 -15.26
CA LEU A 196 -7.08 -7.78 -16.35
C LEU A 196 -7.35 -9.18 -15.78
N ARG A 197 -8.60 -9.63 -15.84
CA ARG A 197 -9.05 -10.84 -15.14
C ARG A 197 -8.27 -12.09 -15.53
N GLU A 198 -7.95 -12.24 -16.82
CA GLU A 198 -7.24 -13.40 -17.34
C GLU A 198 -5.79 -13.53 -16.85
N THR A 199 -5.21 -12.43 -16.33
CA THR A 199 -3.84 -12.39 -15.84
C THR A 199 -3.71 -12.70 -14.36
N GLU A 200 -4.83 -12.80 -13.63
CA GLU A 200 -4.82 -13.02 -12.19
C GLU A 200 -4.17 -14.37 -11.84
N ARG A 201 -3.17 -14.31 -10.96
CA ARG A 201 -2.45 -15.48 -10.46
C ARG A 201 -2.32 -15.42 -8.95
N VAL A 202 -2.31 -16.59 -8.32
CA VAL A 202 -1.91 -16.73 -6.92
C VAL A 202 -0.40 -16.53 -6.83
N LEU A 203 0.01 -15.48 -6.10
CA LEU A 203 1.40 -15.16 -5.80
C LEU A 203 1.88 -15.86 -4.52
N VAL A 204 1.04 -15.88 -3.48
CA VAL A 204 1.28 -16.61 -2.23
C VAL A 204 0.03 -17.44 -1.91
N PRO A 205 0.16 -18.75 -1.69
CA PRO A 205 -0.99 -19.62 -1.48
C PRO A 205 -1.70 -19.33 -0.16
N GLU A 206 -2.93 -19.80 -0.08
CA GLU A 206 -3.76 -19.81 1.13
C GLU A 206 -3.60 -21.17 1.82
N ARG A 207 -3.32 -21.17 3.14
CA ARG A 207 -3.17 -22.38 3.97
C ARG A 207 -3.96 -22.30 5.27
N GLY A 208 -5.06 -21.56 5.28
CA GLY A 208 -5.96 -21.30 6.41
C GLY A 208 -5.70 -19.99 7.12
N ALA A 209 -4.44 -19.64 7.35
CA ALA A 209 -4.09 -18.38 7.99
C ALA A 209 -4.38 -17.19 7.08
N ARG A 210 -4.88 -16.10 7.67
CA ARG A 210 -4.81 -14.80 7.00
C ARG A 210 -3.34 -14.42 6.80
N LEU A 211 -3.03 -13.80 5.67
CA LEU A 211 -1.73 -13.17 5.52
C LEU A 211 -1.71 -11.83 6.27
N GLY A 212 -0.52 -11.48 6.76
CA GLY A 212 -0.23 -10.20 7.36
C GLY A 212 -0.28 -9.05 6.35
N ASN A 213 0.28 -7.93 6.77
CA ASN A 213 0.65 -6.88 5.84
C ASN A 213 1.88 -7.36 5.04
N PHE A 214 1.97 -6.98 3.77
CA PHE A 214 3.02 -7.40 2.86
C PHE A 214 3.83 -6.20 2.34
N GLY A 215 5.01 -6.45 1.80
CA GLY A 215 5.86 -5.43 1.19
C GLY A 215 6.30 -5.83 -0.21
N ILE A 216 6.58 -4.83 -1.05
CA ILE A 216 7.17 -5.00 -2.38
C ILE A 216 8.52 -4.30 -2.38
N THR A 217 9.53 -4.96 -2.95
CA THR A 217 10.88 -4.40 -3.04
C THR A 217 11.50 -4.83 -4.36
N ASP A 218 11.88 -3.87 -5.18
CA ASP A 218 12.72 -4.11 -6.34
C ASP A 218 14.14 -4.40 -5.86
N VAL A 219 14.62 -5.61 -6.14
CA VAL A 219 15.92 -6.09 -5.66
C VAL A 219 16.98 -5.91 -6.75
N LYS A 220 16.58 -6.08 -8.01
CA LYS A 220 17.38 -5.86 -9.23
C LYS A 220 16.45 -5.47 -10.37
N ASP A 221 17.03 -4.98 -11.46
CA ASP A 221 16.31 -4.62 -12.69
C ASP A 221 15.34 -5.71 -13.18
N ASN A 222 15.68 -7.00 -12.99
CA ASN A 222 14.86 -8.12 -13.42
C ASN A 222 14.26 -8.96 -12.27
N GLU A 223 14.29 -8.46 -11.04
CA GLU A 223 13.83 -9.22 -9.88
C GLU A 223 13.16 -8.33 -8.81
N THR A 224 11.87 -8.57 -8.59
CA THR A 224 11.07 -7.93 -7.53
C THR A 224 10.64 -8.98 -6.51
N TRP A 225 10.73 -8.65 -5.22
CA TRP A 225 10.30 -9.54 -4.14
C TRP A 225 9.02 -9.03 -3.50
N VAL A 226 8.12 -9.96 -3.19
CA VAL A 226 6.95 -9.72 -2.35
C VAL A 226 7.09 -10.54 -1.08
N THR A 227 7.14 -9.87 0.07
CA THR A 227 7.31 -10.51 1.38
C THR A 227 6.05 -10.42 2.21
N VAL A 228 5.67 -11.53 2.86
CA VAL A 228 4.48 -11.60 3.71
C VAL A 228 4.60 -12.75 4.69
N ALA A 229 3.95 -12.66 5.84
CA ALA A 229 3.90 -13.74 6.82
C ALA A 229 2.46 -14.23 7.02
N GLU A 230 2.30 -15.52 7.31
CA GLU A 230 1.08 -16.03 7.89
C GLU A 230 0.86 -15.41 9.27
N TRP A 231 -0.37 -14.96 9.52
CA TRP A 231 -0.80 -14.57 10.84
C TRP A 231 -1.82 -15.60 11.32
N MET A 232 -1.38 -16.44 12.27
CA MET A 232 -2.08 -17.62 12.79
C MET A 232 -3.39 -17.27 13.52
N GLN A 233 -4.40 -16.85 12.76
CA GLN A 233 -5.72 -16.44 13.23
C GLN A 233 -6.81 -16.85 12.23
N PRO A 234 -7.99 -17.28 12.73
CA PRO A 234 -8.30 -17.58 14.13
C PRO A 234 -7.59 -18.86 14.62
N VAL A 235 -7.69 -19.19 15.90
CA VAL A 235 -7.13 -20.45 16.45
C VAL A 235 -7.70 -21.67 15.70
N GLY A 236 -6.86 -22.66 15.39
CA GLY A 236 -7.26 -23.91 14.72
C GLY A 236 -7.19 -23.87 13.19
N ILE A 237 -6.59 -22.84 12.61
CA ILE A 237 -6.33 -22.70 11.16
C ILE A 237 -5.23 -23.65 10.66
N GLU A 238 -4.46 -24.24 11.57
CA GLU A 238 -3.38 -25.19 11.26
C GLU A 238 -3.92 -26.43 10.55
N LYS A 239 -5.21 -26.75 10.74
CA LYS A 239 -5.91 -27.84 10.04
C LYS A 239 -5.94 -27.67 8.51
N TYR A 240 -5.74 -26.44 8.02
CA TYR A 240 -5.64 -26.14 6.59
C TYR A 240 -4.18 -26.10 6.09
N GLY A 241 -3.20 -26.34 6.97
CA GLY A 241 -1.77 -26.49 6.62
C GLY A 241 -0.87 -25.30 6.91
N SER A 242 -1.38 -24.24 7.54
CA SER A 242 -0.57 -23.09 7.98
C SER A 242 0.28 -23.45 9.19
N ASP A 243 1.48 -22.88 9.25
CA ASP A 243 2.52 -23.19 10.24
C ASP A 243 3.34 -21.95 10.64
N ASN A 244 2.78 -20.75 10.40
CA ASN A 244 3.40 -19.46 10.65
C ASN A 244 4.59 -19.16 9.71
N THR A 245 4.51 -19.64 8.46
CA THR A 245 5.56 -19.41 7.44
C THR A 245 5.68 -17.93 7.06
N ILE A 246 6.92 -17.52 6.81
CA ILE A 246 7.26 -16.26 6.15
C ILE A 246 7.58 -16.56 4.68
N TYR A 247 6.88 -15.90 3.78
CA TYR A 247 7.05 -16.02 2.34
C TYR A 247 7.91 -14.90 1.78
N VAL A 248 8.76 -15.26 0.83
CA VAL A 248 9.44 -14.35 -0.10
C VAL A 248 9.13 -14.83 -1.51
N ALA A 249 8.09 -14.28 -2.12
CA ALA A 249 7.72 -14.58 -3.50
C ALA A 249 8.60 -13.75 -4.44
N LYS A 250 9.36 -14.44 -5.29
CA LYS A 250 10.29 -13.82 -6.23
C LYS A 250 9.68 -13.76 -7.61
N ILE A 251 9.49 -12.55 -8.12
CA ILE A 251 9.01 -12.30 -9.47
C ILE A 251 10.24 -12.03 -10.32
N ARG A 252 10.42 -12.84 -11.36
CA ARG A 252 11.53 -12.73 -12.31
C ARG A 252 10.99 -12.16 -13.61
N TRP A 253 11.47 -10.98 -13.96
CA TRP A 253 11.11 -10.30 -15.20
C TRP A 253 11.96 -10.82 -16.34
N THR A 254 11.38 -10.82 -17.54
CA THR A 254 12.16 -11.14 -18.75
C THR A 254 12.86 -9.85 -19.18
N PRO A 255 14.17 -9.89 -19.48
CA PRO A 255 14.88 -8.72 -20.00
C PRO A 255 14.33 -8.22 -21.34
#